data_AF-A0A6H9WK06-F1
#
_entry.id   AF-A0A6H9WK06-F1
#
_cell.length_a   1.000
_cell.length_b   1.000
_cell.length_c   1.000
_cell.angle_alpha   90.00
_cell.angle_beta   90.00
_cell.angle_gamma   90.00
#
_symmetry.space_group_name_H-M   'P 1'
#
loop_
_entity.id
_entity.type
_entity.pdbx_description
1 polymer ?
#
loop_
_entity_poly.entity_id
_entity_poly.type
_entity_poly.pdbx_seq_one_letter_code
_entity_poly.pdbx_strand_id
1 'polypeptide(L)'
;MDIDAVKTLPLADQMTFLRGRILGESLSMEAVARYVYVRLSGGSNLEEALDTPQQFKKLAVDCANFVSSSERLSKRIKPLAMTVIENAAVLYERRNRFVHDALRHDLISEERWARFKLWRRKGEKGEPLPSPEPVSSEEMIDLVFDLIRETWRLRGLLWSLIGTSQEVSPFLTHAFDPQWDGSINIVNDGPGELPQR
;
A
#
# COMPACT_ATOMS: atom_id res chain seq x y z
N MET A 1 -6.34 -6.02 17.52
CA MET A 1 -5.86 -5.23 18.67
C MET A 1 -6.02 -3.77 18.30
N ASP A 2 -6.56 -2.96 19.20
CA ASP A 2 -6.71 -1.53 18.98
C ASP A 2 -5.35 -0.81 18.94
N ILE A 3 -5.28 0.33 18.26
CA ILE A 3 -4.02 1.08 18.09
C ILE A 3 -3.49 1.59 19.42
N ASP A 4 -4.36 1.99 20.35
CA ASP A 4 -3.91 2.49 21.66
C ASP A 4 -3.37 1.35 22.51
N ALA A 5 -3.94 0.15 22.39
CA ALA A 5 -3.38 -1.05 23.00
C ALA A 5 -2.00 -1.42 22.40
N VAL A 6 -1.76 -1.18 21.11
CA VAL A 6 -0.44 -1.39 20.49
C VAL A 6 0.59 -0.38 21.01
N LYS A 7 0.17 0.86 21.31
CA LYS A 7 1.04 1.92 21.85
C LYS A 7 1.49 1.69 23.29
N THR A 8 0.77 0.87 24.05
CA THR A 8 1.14 0.53 25.44
C THR A 8 2.03 -0.70 25.56
N LEU A 9 2.27 -1.42 24.46
CA LEU A 9 3.16 -2.58 24.45
C LEU A 9 4.62 -2.17 24.67
N PRO A 10 5.46 -3.07 25.22
CA PRO A 10 6.90 -2.94 25.12
C PRO A 10 7.33 -2.73 23.65
N LEU A 11 8.34 -1.90 23.42
CA LEU A 11 8.76 -1.50 22.07
C LEU A 11 9.01 -2.71 21.15
N ALA A 12 9.63 -3.79 21.66
CA ALA A 12 9.87 -4.99 20.87
C ALA A 12 8.57 -5.68 20.38
N ASP A 13 7.57 -5.76 21.25
CA ASP A 13 6.26 -6.35 20.95
C ASP A 13 5.47 -5.44 20.01
N GLN A 14 5.50 -4.13 20.26
CA GLN A 14 4.90 -3.13 19.38
C GLN A 14 5.42 -3.29 17.95
N MET A 15 6.74 -3.33 17.76
CA MET A 15 7.35 -3.38 16.43
C MET A 15 7.12 -4.73 15.74
N THR A 16 7.12 -5.84 16.50
CA THR A 16 6.76 -7.15 15.98
C THR A 16 5.31 -7.17 15.48
N PHE A 17 4.39 -6.63 16.27
CA PHE A 17 2.98 -6.49 15.89
C PHE A 17 2.83 -5.62 14.64
N LEU A 18 3.44 -4.44 14.61
CA LEU A 18 3.37 -3.51 13.50
C LEU A 18 3.99 -4.08 12.21
N ARG A 19 5.08 -4.86 12.30
CA ARG A 19 5.65 -5.58 11.14
C ARG A 19 4.64 -6.57 10.56
N GLY A 20 3.96 -7.32 11.43
CA GLY A 20 2.86 -8.21 11.03
C GLY A 20 1.73 -7.45 10.34
N ARG A 21 1.34 -6.29 10.88
CA ARG A 21 0.28 -5.45 10.30
C ARG A 21 0.67 -4.90 8.92
N ILE A 22 1.89 -4.38 8.76
CA ILE A 22 2.41 -3.90 7.46
C ILE A 22 2.38 -5.03 6.43
N LEU A 23 2.82 -6.23 6.80
CA LEU A 23 2.78 -7.40 5.90
C LEU A 23 1.34 -7.75 5.51
N GLY A 24 0.42 -7.79 6.47
CA GLY A 24 -1.00 -8.05 6.21
C GLY A 24 -1.62 -7.03 5.24
N GLU A 25 -1.43 -5.74 5.48
CA GLU A 25 -1.98 -4.69 4.59
C GLU A 25 -1.31 -4.68 3.22
N SER A 26 -0.02 -4.96 3.16
CA SER A 26 0.68 -5.06 1.88
C SER A 26 0.19 -6.24 1.04
N LEU A 27 -0.15 -7.36 1.67
CA LEU A 27 -0.74 -8.52 1.00
C LEU A 27 -2.17 -8.21 0.51
N SER A 28 -2.97 -7.51 1.32
CA SER A 28 -4.30 -7.03 0.92
C SER A 28 -4.22 -6.12 -0.31
N MET A 29 -3.29 -5.16 -0.32
CA MET A 29 -3.04 -4.27 -1.45
C MET A 29 -2.62 -5.06 -2.70
N GLU A 30 -1.70 -6.00 -2.54
CA GLU A 30 -1.23 -6.88 -3.62
C GLU A 30 -2.36 -7.71 -4.22
N ALA A 31 -3.21 -8.31 -3.38
CA ALA A 31 -4.36 -9.07 -3.85
C ALA A 31 -5.29 -8.24 -4.74
N VAL A 32 -5.61 -7.00 -4.34
CA VAL A 32 -6.43 -6.10 -5.17
C VAL A 32 -5.71 -5.72 -6.47
N ALA A 33 -4.40 -5.45 -6.42
CA ALA A 33 -3.63 -5.12 -7.62
C ALA A 33 -3.60 -6.28 -8.64
N ARG A 34 -3.58 -7.54 -8.18
CA ARG A 34 -3.69 -8.72 -9.06
C ARG A 34 -5.04 -8.76 -9.78
N TYR A 35 -6.13 -8.42 -9.11
CA TYR A 35 -7.43 -8.30 -9.77
C TYR A 35 -7.49 -7.13 -10.75
N VAL A 36 -6.88 -5.99 -10.41
CA VAL A 36 -6.75 -4.86 -11.34
C VAL A 36 -6.01 -5.29 -12.60
N TYR A 37 -4.90 -6.03 -12.47
CA TYR A 37 -4.15 -6.60 -13.59
C TYR A 37 -5.04 -7.45 -14.49
N VAL A 38 -5.76 -8.43 -13.93
CA VAL A 38 -6.64 -9.34 -14.69
C VAL A 38 -7.69 -8.56 -15.46
N ARG A 39 -8.33 -7.57 -14.82
CA ARG A 39 -9.36 -6.77 -15.49
C ARG A 39 -8.78 -5.88 -16.58
N LEU A 40 -7.59 -5.33 -16.38
CA LEU A 40 -6.88 -4.53 -17.36
C LEU A 40 -6.41 -5.34 -18.56
N SER A 41 -6.00 -6.60 -18.36
CA SER A 41 -5.60 -7.53 -19.42
C SER A 41 -6.78 -8.12 -20.21
N GLY A 42 -8.03 -7.76 -19.85
CA GLY A 42 -9.24 -8.25 -20.50
C GLY A 42 -9.84 -9.51 -19.88
N GLY A 43 -9.19 -10.07 -18.85
CA GLY A 43 -9.68 -11.20 -18.09
C GLY A 43 -10.90 -10.85 -17.24
N SER A 44 -11.59 -11.89 -16.76
CA SER A 44 -12.82 -11.71 -15.97
C SER A 44 -12.95 -12.67 -14.80
N ASN A 45 -12.16 -13.75 -14.75
CA ASN A 45 -12.21 -14.72 -13.66
C ASN A 45 -11.28 -14.30 -12.51
N LEU A 46 -11.74 -14.52 -11.28
CA LEU A 46 -10.94 -14.30 -10.07
C LEU A 46 -9.77 -15.30 -9.98
N GLU A 47 -9.91 -16.52 -10.51
CA GLU A 47 -8.85 -17.54 -10.48
C GLU A 47 -7.63 -17.13 -11.31
N GLU A 48 -7.82 -16.36 -12.39
CA GLU A 48 -6.72 -15.81 -13.20
C GLU A 48 -5.78 -14.91 -12.37
N ALA A 49 -6.25 -14.36 -11.24
CA ALA A 49 -5.41 -13.56 -10.34
C ALA A 49 -4.28 -14.38 -9.69
N LEU A 50 -4.45 -15.71 -9.56
CA LEU A 50 -3.46 -16.60 -8.96
C LEU A 50 -2.18 -16.71 -9.82
N ASP A 51 -2.35 -16.62 -11.14
CA ASP A 51 -1.28 -16.78 -12.14
C ASP A 51 -0.62 -15.45 -12.55
N THR A 52 -1.03 -14.34 -11.93
CA THR A 52 -0.44 -13.02 -12.19
C THR A 52 1.03 -12.95 -11.77
N PRO A 53 1.79 -11.94 -12.24
CA PRO A 53 3.18 -11.76 -11.85
C PRO A 53 3.36 -11.79 -10.33
N GLN A 54 4.15 -12.76 -9.84
CA GLN A 54 4.39 -12.94 -8.40
C GLN A 54 5.26 -11.82 -7.79
N GLN A 55 5.96 -11.06 -8.64
CA GLN A 55 6.74 -9.90 -8.21
C GLN A 55 5.89 -8.64 -8.35
N PHE A 56 5.51 -8.02 -7.23
CA PHE A 56 4.65 -6.84 -7.23
C PHE A 56 5.19 -5.68 -8.09
N LYS A 57 6.51 -5.48 -8.13
CA LYS A 57 7.12 -4.45 -8.99
C LYS A 57 6.81 -4.68 -10.47
N LYS A 58 6.87 -5.93 -10.94
CA LYS A 58 6.50 -6.29 -12.30
C LYS A 58 4.99 -6.12 -12.51
N LEU A 59 4.18 -6.57 -11.55
CA LEU A 59 2.72 -6.39 -11.57
C LEU A 59 2.32 -4.92 -11.76
N ALA A 60 2.92 -4.01 -10.99
CA ALA A 60 2.64 -2.58 -11.06
C ALA A 60 3.04 -1.98 -12.42
N VAL A 61 4.21 -2.35 -12.95
CA VAL A 61 4.66 -1.91 -14.29
C VAL A 61 3.70 -2.39 -15.38
N ASP A 62 3.30 -3.66 -15.33
CA ASP A 62 2.38 -4.23 -16.32
C ASP A 62 1.00 -3.56 -16.23
N CYS A 63 0.48 -3.32 -15.02
CA CYS A 63 -0.76 -2.55 -14.82
C CYS A 63 -0.66 -1.14 -15.41
N ALA A 64 0.43 -0.41 -15.18
CA ALA A 64 0.64 0.93 -15.71
C ALA A 64 0.68 0.94 -17.25
N ASN A 65 1.33 -0.06 -17.86
CA ASN A 65 1.34 -0.25 -19.31
C ASN A 65 -0.08 -0.49 -19.85
N PHE A 66 -0.84 -1.39 -19.22
CA PHE A 66 -2.22 -1.64 -19.62
C PHE A 66 -3.13 -0.42 -19.45
N VAL A 67 -2.99 0.35 -18.36
CA VAL A 67 -3.77 1.60 -18.19
C VAL A 67 -3.51 2.57 -19.33
N SER A 68 -2.24 2.73 -19.71
CA SER A 68 -1.83 3.63 -20.79
C SER A 68 -2.49 3.23 -22.13
N SER A 69 -2.45 1.94 -22.47
CA SER A 69 -2.99 1.40 -23.73
C SER A 69 -4.49 1.06 -23.69
N SER A 70 -5.15 1.07 -22.53
CA SER A 70 -6.53 0.61 -22.39
C SER A 70 -7.54 1.56 -23.04
N GLU A 71 -8.39 1.04 -23.92
CA GLU A 71 -9.53 1.78 -24.47
C GLU A 71 -10.75 1.76 -23.52
N ARG A 72 -10.76 0.83 -22.55
CA ARG A 72 -11.84 0.65 -21.58
C ARG A 72 -11.87 1.76 -20.53
N LEU A 73 -10.73 2.38 -20.25
CA LEU A 73 -10.62 3.46 -19.29
C LEU A 73 -10.86 4.82 -19.96
N SER A 74 -11.78 5.60 -19.37
CA SER A 74 -12.03 6.97 -19.82
C SER A 74 -10.80 7.85 -19.61
N LYS A 75 -10.70 8.93 -20.41
CA LYS A 75 -9.62 9.94 -20.28
C LYS A 75 -9.53 10.53 -18.87
N ARG A 76 -10.64 10.56 -18.12
CA ARG A 76 -10.69 11.03 -16.74
C ARG A 76 -10.10 10.02 -15.74
N ILE A 77 -10.32 8.71 -15.96
CA ILE A 77 -9.88 7.67 -15.02
C ILE A 77 -8.41 7.32 -15.22
N LYS A 78 -7.90 7.32 -16.47
CA LYS A 78 -6.50 6.96 -16.77
C LYS A 78 -5.46 7.64 -15.86
N PRO A 79 -5.44 8.98 -15.68
CA PRO A 79 -4.45 9.61 -14.82
C PRO A 79 -4.60 9.18 -13.35
N LEU A 80 -5.84 9.04 -12.86
CA LEU A 80 -6.10 8.57 -11.49
C LEU A 80 -5.61 7.13 -11.29
N ALA A 81 -5.86 6.26 -12.27
CA ALA A 81 -5.39 4.89 -12.26
C ALA A 81 -3.86 4.80 -12.24
N MET A 82 -3.18 5.61 -13.05
CA MET A 82 -1.71 5.71 -13.05
C MET A 82 -1.18 6.13 -11.68
N THR A 83 -1.72 7.21 -11.09
CA THR A 83 -1.33 7.67 -9.75
C THR A 83 -1.49 6.58 -8.70
N VAL A 84 -2.61 5.85 -8.72
CA VAL A 84 -2.89 4.78 -7.75
C VAL A 84 -1.89 3.62 -7.88
N ILE A 85 -1.58 3.21 -9.12
CA ILE A 85 -0.61 2.13 -9.37
C ILE A 85 0.81 2.55 -8.96
N GLU A 86 1.20 3.79 -9.28
CA GLU A 86 2.51 4.35 -8.91
C GLU A 86 2.66 4.48 -7.40
N ASN A 87 1.64 5.00 -6.71
CA ASN A 87 1.60 5.09 -5.25
C ASN A 87 1.72 3.70 -4.61
N ALA A 88 0.97 2.72 -5.12
CA ALA A 88 1.04 1.35 -4.61
C ALA A 88 2.46 0.77 -4.76
N ALA A 89 3.14 1.01 -5.89
CA ALA A 89 4.53 0.62 -6.09
C ALA A 89 5.49 1.29 -5.09
N VAL A 90 5.34 2.61 -4.87
CA VAL A 90 6.13 3.36 -3.89
C VAL A 90 5.92 2.84 -2.47
N LEU A 91 4.67 2.57 -2.07
CA LEU A 91 4.36 2.03 -0.74
C LEU A 91 4.92 0.62 -0.55
N TYR A 92 4.84 -0.22 -1.59
CA TYR A 92 5.43 -1.55 -1.56
C TYR A 92 6.95 -1.49 -1.39
N GLU A 93 7.63 -0.54 -2.04
CA GLU A 93 9.06 -0.33 -1.85
C GLU A 93 9.37 0.24 -0.44
N ARG A 94 8.57 1.19 0.05
CA ARG A 94 8.73 1.80 1.40
C ARG A 94 8.60 0.76 2.50
N ARG A 95 7.68 -0.22 2.36
CA ARG A 95 7.48 -1.31 3.32
C ARG A 95 8.78 -2.10 3.58
N ASN A 96 9.65 -2.23 2.58
CA ASN A 96 10.89 -3.00 2.68
C ASN A 96 11.81 -2.47 3.78
N ARG A 97 11.66 -1.19 4.16
CA ARG A 97 12.34 -0.61 5.32
C ARG A 97 12.02 -1.36 6.62
N PHE A 98 10.79 -1.86 6.77
CA PHE A 98 10.27 -2.41 8.03
C PHE A 98 10.14 -3.93 8.03
N VAL A 99 10.20 -4.57 6.86
CA VAL A 99 9.98 -6.03 6.73
C VAL A 99 11.22 -6.85 6.37
N HIS A 100 12.33 -6.22 5.94
CA HIS A 100 13.56 -6.95 5.62
C HIS A 100 14.32 -7.40 6.87
N ASP A 101 14.93 -8.60 6.79
CA ASP A 101 15.66 -9.32 7.86
C ASP A 101 17.02 -8.70 8.27
N ALA A 102 17.13 -7.39 8.25
CA ALA A 102 18.25 -6.69 8.85
C ALA A 102 17.94 -6.09 10.23
N LEU A 103 16.84 -6.55 10.84
CA LEU A 103 16.40 -6.22 12.19
C LEU A 103 16.95 -7.29 13.14
N ARG A 104 17.97 -6.95 13.93
CA ARG A 104 18.59 -7.85 14.91
C ARG A 104 18.04 -7.60 16.31
N HIS A 105 17.59 -8.67 16.99
CA HIS A 105 17.00 -8.60 18.33
C HIS A 105 17.99 -8.22 19.45
N ASP A 106 19.28 -8.44 19.26
CA ASP A 106 20.33 -8.22 20.26
C ASP A 106 20.97 -6.82 20.20
N LEU A 107 20.55 -6.00 19.24
CA LEU A 107 20.91 -4.58 19.14
C LEU A 107 19.71 -3.68 19.49
N ILE A 108 18.66 -4.29 20.02
CA ILE A 108 17.54 -3.63 20.68
C ILE A 108 18.09 -3.02 21.97
N SER A 109 18.26 -1.71 22.01
CA SER A 109 18.15 -1.04 23.30
C SER A 109 16.66 -0.97 23.64
N GLU A 110 16.32 -0.93 24.93
CA GLU A 110 14.94 -0.75 25.40
C GLU A 110 14.27 0.51 24.78
N GLU A 111 15.05 1.39 24.15
CA GLU A 111 14.64 2.72 23.71
C GLU A 111 14.57 2.90 22.18
N ARG A 112 15.23 2.08 21.34
CA ARG A 112 15.25 2.29 19.87
C ARG A 112 15.38 1.02 19.05
N TRP A 113 14.53 0.91 18.01
CA TRP A 113 14.73 -0.03 16.91
C TRP A 113 15.53 0.65 15.80
N ALA A 114 16.48 -0.08 15.22
CA ALA A 114 17.25 0.41 14.09
C ALA A 114 17.51 -0.68 13.05
N ARG A 115 17.53 -0.27 11.78
CA ARG A 115 17.80 -1.11 10.63
C ARG A 115 19.28 -1.02 10.27
N PHE A 116 19.93 -2.16 10.15
CA PHE A 116 21.28 -2.23 9.56
C PHE A 116 21.19 -2.55 8.07
N LYS A 117 22.19 -2.14 7.29
CA LYS A 117 22.35 -2.64 5.91
C LYS A 117 23.33 -3.81 5.97
N LEU A 118 22.80 -5.04 5.83
CA LEU A 118 23.62 -6.27 5.76
C LEU A 118 24.35 -6.43 4.41
N TRP A 119 24.11 -5.52 3.46
CA TRP A 119 24.71 -5.54 2.13
C TRP A 119 25.52 -4.28 1.86
N ARG A 120 26.67 -4.46 1.21
CA ARG A 120 27.56 -3.40 0.71
C ARG A 120 27.50 -3.34 -0.80
N ARG A 121 27.61 -2.15 -1.40
CA ARG A 121 27.81 -2.06 -2.85
C ARG A 121 29.17 -2.65 -3.22
N LYS A 122 29.26 -3.27 -4.40
CA LYS A 122 30.52 -3.82 -4.94
C LYS A 122 31.48 -2.64 -5.19
N GLY A 123 32.36 -2.37 -4.23
CA GLY A 123 33.26 -1.20 -4.19
C GLY A 123 33.64 -0.77 -2.78
N GLU A 124 32.77 -1.00 -1.79
CA GLU A 124 32.94 -0.59 -0.38
C GLU A 124 33.59 -1.68 0.49
N LYS A 125 34.44 -2.52 -0.12
CA LYS A 125 35.20 -3.55 0.62
C LYS A 125 36.26 -2.85 1.48
N GLY A 126 36.14 -2.97 2.81
CA GLY A 126 37.10 -2.38 3.77
C GLY A 126 36.56 -1.19 4.55
N GLU A 127 35.45 -0.57 4.14
CA GLU A 127 34.84 0.54 4.89
C GLU A 127 34.03 0.04 6.11
N PRO A 128 33.81 0.88 7.14
CA PRO A 128 32.88 0.56 8.22
C PRO A 128 31.49 0.24 7.69
N LEU A 129 30.73 -0.61 8.38
CA LEU A 129 29.32 -0.81 8.03
C LEU A 129 28.56 0.51 8.19
N PRO A 130 27.57 0.80 7.32
CA PRO A 130 26.73 1.98 7.47
C PRO A 130 26.10 2.02 8.87
N SER A 131 26.04 3.22 9.45
CA SER A 131 25.38 3.41 10.74
C SER A 131 23.92 2.94 10.65
N PRO A 132 23.42 2.28 11.71
CA PRO A 132 22.03 1.87 11.77
C PRO A 132 21.09 3.06 11.61
N GLU A 133 20.06 2.90 10.77
CA GLU A 133 19.02 3.90 10.56
C GLU A 133 17.89 3.65 11.58
N PRO A 134 17.49 4.64 12.40
CA PRO A 134 16.39 4.46 13.35
C PRO A 134 15.07 4.21 12.63
N VAL A 135 14.19 3.42 13.26
CA VAL A 135 12.80 3.22 12.83
C VAL A 135 11.88 3.52 14.01
N SER A 136 10.76 4.19 13.76
CA SER A 136 9.76 4.48 14.79
C SER A 136 8.47 3.69 14.55
N SER A 137 7.74 3.44 15.64
CA SER A 137 6.41 2.85 15.58
C SER A 137 5.40 3.79 14.90
N GLU A 138 5.56 5.10 15.05
CA GLU A 138 4.77 6.12 14.34
C GLU A 138 4.92 5.99 12.82
N GLU A 139 6.14 5.89 12.30
CA GLU A 139 6.39 5.71 10.87
C GLU A 139 5.75 4.42 10.33
N MET A 140 5.74 3.35 11.14
CA MET A 140 5.11 2.09 10.79
C MET A 140 3.59 2.20 10.79
N ILE A 141 3.00 2.90 11.76
CA ILE A 141 1.57 3.18 11.85
C ILE A 141 1.13 4.01 10.63
N ASP A 142 1.86 5.08 10.31
CA ASP A 142 1.58 5.91 9.13
C ASP A 142 1.59 5.08 7.84
N LEU A 143 2.59 4.20 7.69
CA LEU A 143 2.65 3.30 6.55
C LEU A 143 1.45 2.34 6.49
N VAL A 144 0.97 1.83 7.63
CA VAL A 144 -0.25 1.00 7.67
C VAL A 144 -1.45 1.79 7.15
N PHE A 145 -1.65 3.03 7.59
CA PHE A 145 -2.74 3.88 7.09
C PHE A 145 -2.59 4.19 5.60
N ASP A 146 -1.37 4.46 5.12
CA ASP A 146 -1.09 4.67 3.71
C ASP A 146 -1.43 3.44 2.86
N LEU A 147 -1.05 2.23 3.32
CA LEU A 147 -1.37 0.96 2.65
C LEU A 147 -2.88 0.70 2.61
N ILE A 148 -3.60 0.93 3.70
CA ILE A 148 -5.06 0.81 3.75
C ILE A 148 -5.68 1.78 2.74
N ARG A 149 -5.24 3.04 2.76
CA ARG A 149 -5.75 4.07 1.85
C ARG A 149 -5.57 3.67 0.39
N GLU A 150 -4.37 3.26 0.01
CA GLU A 150 -4.07 2.90 -1.38
C GLU A 150 -4.77 1.59 -1.80
N THR A 151 -4.96 0.65 -0.87
CA THR A 151 -5.79 -0.54 -1.12
C THR A 151 -7.22 -0.17 -1.50
N TRP A 152 -7.83 0.79 -0.79
CA TRP A 152 -9.17 1.30 -1.13
C TRP A 152 -9.20 2.06 -2.45
N ARG A 153 -8.15 2.81 -2.79
CA ARG A 153 -8.03 3.43 -4.11
C ARG A 153 -7.93 2.40 -5.24
N LEU A 154 -7.15 1.33 -5.06
CA LEU A 154 -7.09 0.21 -5.99
C LEU A 154 -8.44 -0.51 -6.14
N ARG A 155 -9.21 -0.65 -5.05
CA ARG A 155 -10.60 -1.16 -5.12
C ARG A 155 -11.49 -0.23 -5.94
N GLY A 156 -11.33 1.09 -5.80
CA GLY A 156 -12.01 2.07 -6.64
C GLY A 156 -11.67 1.96 -8.12
N LEU A 157 -10.39 1.72 -8.45
CA LEU A 157 -9.97 1.42 -9.81
C LEU A 157 -10.62 0.14 -10.33
N LEU A 158 -10.58 -0.93 -9.54
CA LEU A 158 -11.19 -2.20 -9.88
C LEU A 158 -12.70 -2.05 -10.15
N TRP A 159 -13.43 -1.31 -9.30
CA TRP A 159 -14.86 -1.05 -9.51
C TRP A 159 -15.12 -0.28 -10.80
N SER A 160 -14.28 0.71 -11.10
CA SER A 160 -14.37 1.46 -12.36
C SER A 160 -14.10 0.58 -13.60
N LEU A 161 -13.36 -0.54 -13.44
CA LEU A 161 -13.08 -1.52 -14.50
C LEU A 161 -14.15 -2.64 -14.62
N ILE A 162 -14.89 -2.91 -13.55
CA ILE A 162 -15.95 -3.94 -13.54
C ILE A 162 -17.24 -3.36 -14.10
N GLY A 163 -17.60 -2.14 -13.70
CA GLY A 163 -18.70 -1.36 -14.26
C GLY A 163 -20.09 -1.89 -13.91
N THR A 164 -20.90 -1.03 -13.29
CA THR A 164 -22.36 -1.07 -13.44
C THR A 164 -22.92 0.25 -13.98
N SER A 165 -22.15 1.34 -13.98
CA SER A 165 -22.39 2.57 -14.74
C SER A 165 -21.04 3.25 -15.02
N GLN A 166 -20.95 4.12 -16.02
CA GLN A 166 -19.72 4.79 -16.47
C GLN A 166 -19.12 5.79 -15.46
N GLU A 167 -19.44 5.68 -14.18
CA GLU A 167 -19.02 6.63 -13.15
C GLU A 167 -17.65 6.28 -12.56
N VAL A 168 -16.84 7.31 -12.36
CA VAL A 168 -15.57 7.21 -11.63
C VAL A 168 -15.89 6.86 -10.19
N SER A 169 -15.30 5.77 -9.68
CA SER A 169 -15.47 5.39 -8.27
C SER A 169 -15.15 6.57 -7.33
N PRO A 170 -15.97 6.82 -6.28
CA PRO A 170 -15.69 7.87 -5.30
C PRO A 170 -14.35 7.65 -4.59
N PHE A 171 -13.92 6.41 -4.41
CA PHE A 171 -12.62 6.07 -3.81
C PHE A 171 -11.41 6.51 -4.65
N LEU A 172 -11.59 6.87 -5.93
CA LEU A 172 -10.51 7.44 -6.75
C LEU A 172 -10.43 8.97 -6.65
N THR A 173 -11.48 9.62 -6.16
CA THR A 173 -11.69 11.06 -6.34
C THR A 173 -11.93 11.81 -5.04
N HIS A 174 -12.51 11.17 -4.03
CA HIS A 174 -12.88 11.79 -2.76
C HIS A 174 -11.86 11.43 -1.68
N ALA A 175 -11.75 12.32 -0.69
CA ALA A 175 -11.00 12.03 0.52
C ALA A 175 -11.77 11.03 1.39
N PHE A 176 -11.04 10.13 2.04
CA PHE A 176 -11.56 9.24 3.06
C PHE A 176 -10.45 8.97 4.06
N ASP A 177 -10.86 8.69 5.29
CA ASP A 177 -9.96 8.49 6.41
C ASP A 177 -9.79 6.99 6.68
N PRO A 178 -8.61 6.40 6.42
CA PRO A 178 -8.36 4.98 6.71
C PRO A 178 -8.43 4.71 8.21
N GLN A 179 -9.08 3.62 8.57
CA GLN A 179 -9.22 3.20 9.96
C GLN A 179 -8.26 2.06 10.29
N TRP A 180 -7.87 1.95 11.56
CA TRP A 180 -6.88 0.96 12.00
C TRP A 180 -7.29 -0.49 11.70
N ASP A 181 -8.59 -0.78 11.65
CA ASP A 181 -9.15 -2.09 11.33
C ASP A 181 -9.12 -2.43 9.83
N GLY A 182 -8.70 -1.49 8.97
CA GLY A 182 -8.66 -1.65 7.51
C GLY A 182 -9.93 -1.12 6.79
N SER A 183 -10.91 -0.63 7.55
CA SER A 183 -12.06 0.08 7.00
C SER A 183 -11.69 1.54 6.67
N ILE A 184 -12.68 2.30 6.19
CA ILE A 184 -12.54 3.72 5.87
C ILE A 184 -13.76 4.48 6.37
N ASN A 185 -13.55 5.71 6.80
CA ASN A 185 -14.61 6.68 7.04
C ASN A 185 -14.67 7.64 5.86
N ILE A 186 -15.87 7.80 5.29
CA ILE A 186 -16.09 8.81 4.25
C ILE A 186 -16.06 10.18 4.93
N VAL A 187 -15.16 11.05 4.50
CA VAL A 187 -15.14 12.43 4.95
C VAL A 187 -16.24 13.14 4.18
N ASN A 188 -17.39 13.33 4.82
CA ASN A 188 -18.44 14.18 4.26
C ASN A 188 -17.93 15.63 4.32
N ASP A 189 -17.56 16.18 3.17
CA ASP A 189 -17.63 17.63 3.03
C ASP A 189 -19.10 18.01 3.33
N GLY A 190 -19.31 18.95 4.26
CA GLY A 190 -20.63 19.32 4.78
C GLY A 190 -21.67 19.69 3.70
N PRO A 191 -22.95 19.86 4.07
CA PRO A 191 -24.06 19.89 3.13
C PRO A 191 -23.93 21.07 2.16
N GLY A 192 -23.58 20.79 0.91
CA GLY A 192 -23.90 21.68 -0.19
C GLY A 192 -25.41 21.71 -0.32
N GLU A 193 -26.00 22.90 -0.18
CA GLU A 193 -27.42 23.18 -0.39
C GLU A 193 -27.93 22.43 -1.63
N LEU A 194 -28.87 21.52 -1.43
CA LEU A 194 -29.68 21.01 -2.53
C LEU A 194 -30.49 22.20 -3.08
N PRO A 195 -30.43 22.51 -4.38
CA PRO A 195 -31.32 23.51 -4.95
C PRO A 195 -32.75 23.01 -4.77
N GLN A 196 -33.53 23.77 -3.99
CA GLN A 196 -34.97 23.56 -3.87
C GLN A 196 -35.58 23.61 -5.27
N ARG A 197 -36.27 22.53 -5.64
CA ARG A 197 -37.22 22.51 -6.76
C ARG A 197 -38.61 22.78 -6.23
#